data_AF-A0A926CCG2-F1
#
_entry.id   AF-A0A926CCG2-F1
#
_cell.length_a   1.000
_cell.length_b   1.000
_cell.length_c   1.000
_cell.angle_alpha   90.00
_cell.angle_beta   90.00
_cell.angle_gamma   90.00
#
_symmetry.space_group_name_H-M   'P 1'
#
loop_
_entity.id
_entity.type
_entity.pdbx_description
1 polymer ?
#
loop_
_entity_poly.entity_id
_entity_poly.type
_entity_poly.pdbx_seq_one_letter_code
_entity_poly.pdbx_strand_id
1 'polypeptide(L)'
;MIQPMTTIPYTSQPHERLEIATVLLQVERSLLALQSVASQIDDAAMPRHAIPMLFERVDFNARRAEDGMRLLRDLNIARDAPATELSQSLTVVVLVADMVVSGHLSPASLADDELFLPNLARAQTCLRQLKASLDAE
;
A
#
# COMPACT_ATOMS: atom_id res chain seq x y z
N MET A 1 3.51 16.42 -39.01
CA MET A 1 3.46 14.97 -38.72
C MET A 1 4.05 14.75 -37.35
N ILE A 2 3.24 14.37 -36.37
CA ILE A 2 3.71 14.02 -35.02
C ILE A 2 3.93 12.50 -35.04
N GLN A 3 5.16 12.05 -34.76
CA GLN A 3 5.46 10.62 -34.67
C GLN A 3 4.79 10.01 -33.42
N PRO A 4 4.23 8.80 -33.50
CA PRO A 4 3.69 8.12 -32.31
C PRO A 4 4.84 7.74 -31.38
N MET A 5 4.72 8.13 -30.09
CA MET A 5 5.59 7.64 -29.02
C MET A 5 5.51 6.11 -29.01
N THR A 6 6.60 5.48 -29.39
CA THR A 6 6.76 4.03 -29.31
C THR A 6 6.85 3.68 -27.82
N THR A 7 5.79 3.13 -27.25
CA THR A 7 5.85 2.44 -25.96
C THR A 7 6.81 1.27 -26.12
N ILE A 8 8.00 1.39 -25.55
CA ILE A 8 8.97 0.31 -25.49
C ILE A 8 8.39 -0.72 -24.51
N PRO A 9 8.09 -1.96 -24.95
CA PRO A 9 7.59 -2.99 -24.04
C PRO A 9 8.67 -3.32 -23.00
N TYR A 10 8.27 -3.40 -21.73
CA TYR A 10 9.16 -3.73 -20.63
C TYR A 10 9.44 -5.23 -20.63
N THR A 11 10.54 -5.66 -21.27
CA THR A 11 10.98 -7.06 -21.22
C THR A 11 11.82 -7.32 -19.97
N SER A 12 11.17 -7.49 -18.82
CA SER A 12 11.89 -7.88 -17.58
C SER A 12 12.35 -9.34 -17.63
N GLN A 13 13.55 -9.59 -17.11
CA GLN A 13 14.12 -10.95 -17.02
C GLN A 13 13.30 -11.82 -16.04
N PRO A 14 13.33 -13.16 -16.16
CA PRO A 14 12.56 -14.05 -15.27
C PRO A 14 12.82 -13.82 -13.77
N HIS A 15 14.05 -13.43 -13.41
CA HIS A 15 14.42 -13.10 -12.03
C HIS A 15 13.74 -11.80 -11.54
N GLU A 16 13.74 -10.76 -12.36
CA GLU A 16 13.07 -9.49 -12.05
C GLU A 16 11.55 -9.68 -11.93
N ARG A 17 10.93 -10.50 -12.79
CA ARG A 17 9.50 -10.84 -12.70
C ARG A 17 9.15 -11.50 -11.35
N LEU A 18 10.00 -12.42 -10.87
CA LEU A 18 9.81 -13.06 -9.57
C LEU A 18 9.98 -12.06 -8.40
N GLU A 19 10.96 -11.17 -8.49
CA GLU A 19 11.19 -10.11 -7.50
C GLU A 19 10.00 -9.15 -7.45
N ILE A 20 9.51 -8.68 -8.60
CA ILE A 20 8.33 -7.82 -8.71
C ILE A 20 7.11 -8.51 -8.08
N ALA A 21 6.84 -9.76 -8.44
CA ALA A 21 5.71 -10.53 -7.90
C ALA A 21 5.80 -10.66 -6.37
N THR A 22 7.01 -10.90 -5.84
CA THR A 22 7.26 -11.00 -4.40
C THR A 22 6.98 -9.68 -3.70
N VAL A 23 7.42 -8.56 -4.27
CA VAL A 23 7.19 -7.22 -3.71
C VAL A 23 5.70 -6.87 -3.77
N LEU A 24 5.00 -7.13 -4.88
CA LEU A 24 3.56 -6.89 -5.00
C LEU A 24 2.75 -7.70 -3.97
N LEU A 25 3.12 -8.96 -3.74
CA LEU A 25 2.51 -9.80 -2.72
C LEU A 25 2.77 -9.27 -1.30
N GLN A 26 3.97 -8.74 -1.04
CA GLN A 26 4.27 -8.08 0.23
C GLN A 26 3.37 -6.87 0.45
N VAL A 27 3.26 -5.97 -0.55
CA VAL A 27 2.42 -4.77 -0.45
C VAL A 27 0.96 -5.16 -0.22
N GLU A 28 0.46 -6.17 -0.93
CA GLU A 28 -0.89 -6.70 -0.74
C GLU A 28 -1.15 -7.18 0.69
N ARG A 29 -0.24 -8.01 1.23
CA ARG A 29 -0.37 -8.55 2.59
C ARG A 29 -0.35 -7.43 3.63
N SER A 30 0.50 -6.44 3.45
CA SER A 30 0.56 -5.26 4.31
C SER A 30 -0.75 -4.46 4.27
N LEU A 31 -1.31 -4.21 3.09
CA LEU A 31 -2.59 -3.52 2.93
C LEU A 31 -3.76 -4.30 3.57
N LEU A 32 -3.80 -5.63 3.41
CA LEU A 32 -4.82 -6.48 4.04
C LEU A 32 -4.69 -6.48 5.57
N ALA A 33 -3.46 -6.51 6.09
CA ALA A 33 -3.23 -6.44 7.52
C ALA A 33 -3.66 -5.09 8.11
N LEU A 34 -3.38 -3.99 7.42
CA LEU A 34 -3.84 -2.64 7.81
C LEU A 34 -5.37 -2.55 7.80
N GLN A 35 -6.03 -3.11 6.79
CA GLN A 35 -7.49 -3.17 6.72
C GLN A 35 -8.06 -3.97 7.89
N SER A 36 -7.45 -5.11 8.19
CA SER A 36 -7.85 -5.94 9.35
C SER A 36 -7.69 -5.20 10.67
N VAL A 37 -6.65 -4.37 10.83
CA VAL A 37 -6.50 -3.54 12.04
C VAL A 37 -7.57 -2.45 12.10
N ALA A 38 -7.85 -1.76 10.98
CA ALA A 38 -8.92 -0.76 10.95
C ALA A 38 -10.28 -1.36 11.34
N SER A 39 -10.65 -2.52 10.78
CA SER A 39 -11.89 -3.22 11.16
C SER A 39 -11.91 -3.66 12.62
N GLN A 40 -10.76 -4.02 13.18
CA GLN A 40 -10.62 -4.37 14.59
C GLN A 40 -10.84 -3.17 15.51
N ILE A 41 -10.40 -1.97 15.10
CA ILE A 41 -10.58 -0.74 15.86
C ILE A 41 -12.04 -0.28 15.86
N ASP A 42 -12.76 -0.49 14.76
CA ASP A 42 -14.20 -0.22 14.63
C ASP A 42 -15.05 -1.14 15.52
N ASP A 43 -14.53 -2.32 15.88
CA ASP A 43 -15.24 -3.25 16.76
C ASP A 43 -15.34 -2.68 18.19
N ALA A 44 -16.57 -2.33 18.58
CA ALA A 44 -16.93 -1.74 19.87
C ALA A 44 -16.49 -2.57 21.09
N ALA A 45 -16.10 -3.84 20.90
CA ALA A 45 -15.63 -4.74 21.94
C ALA A 45 -14.10 -4.72 22.16
N MET A 46 -13.33 -3.90 21.43
CA MET A 46 -11.87 -3.94 21.48
C MET A 46 -11.31 -3.69 22.89
N PRO A 47 -10.58 -4.66 23.49
CA PRO A 47 -9.99 -4.47 24.81
C PRO A 47 -8.89 -3.40 24.77
N ARG A 48 -8.90 -2.46 25.72
CA ARG A 48 -7.89 -1.38 25.79
C ARG A 48 -6.44 -1.86 25.82
N HIS A 49 -6.20 -3.06 26.36
CA HIS A 49 -4.86 -3.66 26.43
C HIS A 49 -4.36 -4.21 25.08
N ALA A 50 -5.25 -4.39 24.10
CA ALA A 50 -4.87 -4.82 22.75
C ALA A 50 -4.41 -3.65 21.86
N ILE A 51 -4.70 -2.40 22.25
CA ILE A 51 -4.36 -1.19 21.49
C ILE A 51 -2.85 -1.09 21.17
N PRO A 52 -1.91 -1.31 22.10
CA PRO A 52 -0.49 -1.27 21.80
C PRO A 52 -0.07 -2.30 20.73
N MET A 53 -0.61 -3.52 20.79
CA MET A 53 -0.33 -4.55 19.79
C MET A 53 -0.87 -4.18 18.40
N LEU A 54 -1.99 -3.46 18.34
CA LEU A 54 -2.52 -2.95 17.07
C LEU A 54 -1.64 -1.84 16.50
N PHE A 55 -1.08 -0.98 17.35
CA PHE A 55 -0.15 0.07 16.93
C PHE A 55 1.14 -0.52 16.34
N GLU A 56 1.72 -1.53 16.99
CA GLU A 56 2.88 -2.26 16.44
C GLU A 56 2.55 -2.90 15.08
N ARG A 57 1.35 -3.48 14.93
CA ARG A 57 0.90 -4.04 13.65
C ARG A 57 0.69 -2.96 12.59
N VAL A 58 0.16 -1.80 12.96
CA VAL A 58 -0.06 -0.68 12.04
C VAL A 58 1.26 -0.12 11.54
N ASP A 59 2.18 0.21 12.46
CA ASP A 59 3.50 0.71 12.12
C ASP A 59 4.26 -0.28 11.23
N PHE A 60 4.35 -1.55 11.65
CA PHE A 60 5.03 -2.60 10.88
C PHE A 60 4.48 -2.76 9.46
N ASN A 61 3.16 -2.82 9.30
CA ASN A 61 2.57 -3.05 7.99
C ASN A 61 2.60 -1.80 7.11
N ALA A 62 2.47 -0.60 7.68
CA ALA A 62 2.63 0.65 6.95
C ALA A 62 4.05 0.77 6.37
N ARG A 63 5.08 0.56 7.21
CA ARG A 63 6.49 0.57 6.76
C ARG A 63 6.78 -0.48 5.71
N ARG A 64 6.28 -1.70 5.91
CA ARG A 64 6.49 -2.80 4.97
C ARG A 64 5.84 -2.54 3.59
N ALA A 65 4.71 -1.84 3.55
CA ALA A 65 4.10 -1.41 2.29
C ALA A 65 4.90 -0.28 1.61
N GLU A 66 5.39 0.68 2.40
CA GLU A 66 6.24 1.78 1.92
C GLU A 66 7.55 1.26 1.30
N ASP A 67 8.21 0.33 1.99
CA ASP A 67 9.43 -0.33 1.51
C ASP A 67 9.16 -1.08 0.20
N GLY A 68 8.03 -1.79 0.12
CA GLY A 68 7.61 -2.47 -1.11
C GLY A 68 7.46 -1.48 -2.28
N MET A 69 6.88 -0.30 -2.03
CA MET A 69 6.79 0.74 -3.07
C MET A 69 8.13 1.34 -3.45
N ARG A 70 9.06 1.48 -2.48
CA ARG A 70 10.43 1.90 -2.80
C ARG A 70 11.09 0.89 -3.74
N LEU A 71 10.98 -0.40 -3.45
CA LEU A 71 11.53 -1.46 -4.31
C LEU A 71 10.89 -1.48 -5.71
N LEU A 72 9.57 -1.29 -5.82
CA LEU A 72 8.91 -1.19 -7.14
C LEU A 72 9.38 0.03 -7.94
N ARG A 73 9.70 1.15 -7.27
CA ARG A 73 10.32 2.32 -7.92
C ARG A 73 11.74 2.01 -8.40
N ASP A 74 12.54 1.32 -7.59
CA ASP A 74 13.91 0.94 -7.94
C ASP A 74 13.95 -0.03 -9.12
N LEU A 75 12.94 -0.90 -9.23
CA LEU A 75 12.70 -1.78 -10.38
C LEU A 75 12.06 -1.07 -11.59
N ASN A 76 11.95 0.26 -11.55
CA ASN A 76 11.44 1.12 -12.64
C ASN A 76 9.99 0.79 -13.10
N ILE A 77 9.21 0.07 -12.28
CA ILE A 77 7.78 -0.22 -12.46
C ILE A 77 6.93 1.05 -12.26
N ALA A 78 7.51 2.08 -11.65
CA ALA A 78 6.83 3.31 -11.25
C ALA A 78 6.47 4.28 -12.39
N ARG A 79 6.66 3.90 -13.66
CA ARG A 79 6.30 4.77 -14.80
C ARG A 79 4.82 4.70 -15.18
N ASP A 80 4.09 3.73 -14.63
CA ASP A 80 2.67 3.57 -14.88
C ASP A 80 1.80 4.34 -13.87
N ALA A 81 0.68 4.88 -14.35
CA ALA A 81 -0.26 5.66 -13.54
C ALA A 81 -0.73 4.94 -12.27
N PRO A 82 -1.07 3.63 -12.29
CA PRO A 82 -1.40 2.88 -11.08
C PRO A 82 -0.27 2.84 -10.04
N ALA A 83 1.00 2.78 -10.46
CA ALA A 83 2.12 2.76 -9.52
C ALA A 83 2.31 4.12 -8.82
N THR A 84 2.09 5.22 -9.55
CA THR A 84 2.11 6.58 -8.98
C THR A 84 0.98 6.76 -7.96
N GLU A 85 -0.24 6.38 -8.33
CA GLU A 85 -1.42 6.53 -7.47
C GLU A 85 -1.37 5.60 -6.24
N LEU A 86 -0.81 4.39 -6.41
CA LEU A 86 -0.49 3.49 -5.31
C LEU A 86 0.50 4.13 -4.33
N SER A 87 1.57 4.75 -4.83
CA SER A 87 2.57 5.43 -4.00
C SER A 87 1.97 6.59 -3.20
N GLN A 88 1.11 7.39 -3.83
CA GLN A 88 0.47 8.53 -3.18
C GLN A 88 -0.49 8.06 -2.08
N SER A 89 -1.33 7.06 -2.39
CA SER A 89 -2.29 6.49 -1.44
C SER A 89 -1.57 5.88 -0.23
N LEU A 90 -0.48 5.14 -0.46
CA LEU A 90 0.33 4.56 0.61
C LEU A 90 1.03 5.62 1.46
N THR A 91 1.46 6.73 0.88
CA THR A 91 2.04 7.84 1.66
C THR A 91 1.04 8.38 2.69
N VAL A 92 -0.23 8.54 2.29
CA VAL A 92 -1.29 8.99 3.21
C VAL A 92 -1.56 7.94 4.30
N VAL A 93 -1.66 6.66 3.91
CA VAL A 93 -1.88 5.55 4.86
C VAL A 93 -0.76 5.49 5.92
N VAL A 94 0.51 5.62 5.50
CA VAL A 94 1.67 5.61 6.39
C VAL A 94 1.66 6.84 7.32
N LEU A 95 1.34 8.02 6.79
CA LEU A 95 1.31 9.24 7.59
C LEU A 95 0.21 9.19 8.67
N VAL A 96 -0.98 8.70 8.33
CA VAL A 96 -2.05 8.53 9.32
C VAL A 96 -1.67 7.46 10.35
N ALA A 97 -1.09 6.34 9.91
CA ALA A 97 -0.54 5.32 10.80
C ALA A 97 0.47 5.92 11.81
N ASP A 98 1.44 6.70 11.33
CA ASP A 98 2.45 7.37 12.16
C ASP A 98 1.83 8.34 13.16
N MET A 99 0.84 9.11 12.72
CA MET A 99 0.13 10.05 13.58
C MET A 99 -0.66 9.34 14.68
N VAL A 100 -1.28 8.19 14.39
CA VAL A 100 -1.98 7.37 15.38
C VAL A 100 -1.00 6.73 16.36
N VAL A 101 0.08 6.12 15.88
CA VAL A 101 1.10 5.46 16.71
C VAL A 101 1.80 6.47 17.62
N SER A 102 2.06 7.68 17.12
CA SER A 102 2.68 8.77 17.88
C SER A 102 1.71 9.49 18.83
N GLY A 103 0.43 9.12 18.84
CA GLY A 103 -0.61 9.74 19.68
C GLY A 103 -1.09 11.11 19.22
N HIS A 104 -0.76 11.54 17.99
CA HIS A 104 -1.29 12.77 17.39
C HIS A 104 -2.73 12.60 16.87
N LEU A 105 -3.13 11.36 16.54
CA LEU A 105 -4.51 10.99 16.19
C LEU A 105 -5.03 9.90 17.12
N SER A 106 -6.35 9.86 17.28
CA SER A 106 -7.03 8.77 18.00
C SER A 106 -6.89 7.46 17.21
N PRO A 107 -6.82 6.29 17.88
CA PRO A 107 -6.92 5.00 17.18
C PRO A 107 -8.12 4.93 16.23
N ALA A 108 -9.26 5.51 16.62
CA ALA A 108 -10.48 5.55 15.82
C ALA A 108 -10.27 6.23 14.45
N SER A 109 -9.25 7.07 14.28
CA SER A 109 -8.90 7.64 12.98
C SER A 109 -8.42 6.59 11.97
N LEU A 110 -8.15 5.35 12.37
CA LEU A 110 -7.92 4.25 11.41
C LEU A 110 -9.22 3.67 10.85
N ALA A 111 -10.36 3.88 11.52
CA ALA A 111 -11.67 3.35 11.14
C ALA A 111 -12.63 4.43 10.61
N ASP A 112 -12.61 5.62 11.22
CA ASP A 112 -13.62 6.67 10.99
C ASP A 112 -13.08 7.86 10.18
N ASP A 113 -11.78 7.89 9.89
CA ASP A 113 -11.16 9.02 9.19
C ASP A 113 -11.32 8.93 7.67
N GLU A 114 -11.65 10.07 7.06
CA GLU A 114 -11.82 10.19 5.60
C GLU A 114 -10.49 10.03 4.82
N LEU A 115 -9.34 9.92 5.51
CA LEU A 115 -8.04 9.71 4.90
C LEU A 115 -7.63 8.25 4.93
N PHE A 116 -7.71 7.53 6.06
CA PHE A 116 -7.11 6.19 6.17
C PHE A 116 -7.80 5.16 5.27
N LEU A 117 -9.07 4.86 5.52
CA LEU A 117 -9.80 3.81 4.78
C LEU A 117 -9.94 4.11 3.29
N PRO A 118 -10.27 5.35 2.85
CA PRO A 118 -10.36 5.63 1.42
C PRO A 118 -9.02 5.50 0.69
N ASN A 119 -7.91 5.94 1.28
CA ASN A 119 -6.59 5.76 0.67
C ASN A 119 -6.13 4.31 0.72
N LEU A 120 -6.49 3.56 1.77
CA LEU A 120 -6.22 2.13 1.82
C LEU A 120 -6.96 1.36 0.71
N ALA A 121 -8.24 1.68 0.49
CA ALA A 121 -9.04 1.10 -0.59
C ALA A 121 -8.52 1.49 -1.99
N ARG A 122 -8.08 2.76 -2.15
CA ARG A 122 -7.44 3.23 -3.39
C ARG A 122 -6.14 2.49 -3.65
N ALA A 123 -5.27 2.36 -2.64
CA ALA A 123 -4.03 1.59 -2.74
C ALA A 123 -4.29 0.14 -3.16
N GLN A 124 -5.27 -0.55 -2.56
CA GLN A 124 -5.65 -1.90 -2.97
C GLN A 124 -6.11 -1.97 -4.44
N THR A 125 -6.82 -0.94 -4.91
CA THR A 125 -7.30 -0.87 -6.30
C THR A 125 -6.16 -0.67 -7.28
N CYS A 126 -5.28 0.29 -7.01
CA CYS A 126 -4.09 0.55 -7.83
C CYS A 126 -3.15 -0.66 -7.86
N LEU A 127 -3.01 -1.39 -6.74
CA LEU A 127 -2.22 -2.62 -6.69
C LEU A 127 -2.80 -3.72 -7.59
N ARG A 128 -4.13 -3.90 -7.62
CA ARG A 128 -4.78 -4.86 -8.53
C ARG A 128 -4.58 -4.47 -9.99
N GLN A 129 -4.69 -3.19 -10.31
CA GLN A 129 -4.45 -2.69 -11.66
C GLN A 129 -2.99 -2.91 -12.10
N LEU A 130 -2.04 -2.66 -11.20
CA LEU A 130 -0.62 -2.87 -11.46
C LEU A 130 -0.28 -4.36 -11.67
N LYS A 131 -0.87 -5.26 -10.87
CA LYS A 131 -0.73 -6.70 -11.11
C LYS A 131 -1.28 -7.11 -12.48
N ALA A 132 -2.46 -6.62 -12.82
CA ALA A 132 -3.10 -6.93 -14.09
C ALA A 132 -2.33 -6.39 -15.31
N SER A 133 -1.69 -5.22 -15.20
CA SER A 133 -0.86 -4.68 -16.28
C SER A 133 0.41 -5.51 -16.49
N LEU A 134 1.02 -6.00 -15.41
CA LEU A 134 2.22 -6.85 -15.47
C LEU A 134 1.92 -8.28 -15.95
N ASP A 135 0.71 -8.80 -15.69
CA ASP A 135 0.28 -10.10 -16.20
C ASP A 135 -0.09 -10.06 -17.70
N ALA A 136 -0.36 -8.87 -18.25
CA ALA A 136 -0.69 -8.66 -19.65
C ALA A 136 0.54 -8.54 -20.58
N GLU A 137 1.75 -8.52 -20.01
CA GLU A 137 3.06 -8.39 -20.70
C GLU A 137 3.86 -9.70 -20.84
#